data_AF-A0A7W5BDZ5-F1
#
_entry.id   AF-A0A7W5BDZ5-F1
#
_cell.length_a   1.000
_cell.length_b   1.000
_cell.length_c   1.000
_cell.angle_alpha   90.00
_cell.angle_beta   90.00
_cell.angle_gamma   90.00
#
_symmetry.space_group_name_H-M   'P 1'
#
loop_
_entity.id
_entity.type
_entity.pdbx_description
1 polymer ?
#
loop_
_entity_poly.entity_id
_entity_poly.type
_entity_poly.pdbx_seq_one_letter_code
_entity_poly.pdbx_strand_id
1 'polypeptide(L)'
;MKTYHEIPYAYLGRPPASLWEVRAAVREQVARGKKHIDENSIFQGIAEMREIEAKAAISTKSARRNEERRRTAEKTKPQAKREQAVSREENSGHKRPTVPAVVTPDEDEIIEAFDDIDVR
;
A
#
# COMPACT_ATOMS: atom_id res chain seq x y z
N MET A 1 42.65 -15.70 -10.84
CA MET A 1 41.62 -16.33 -11.69
C MET A 1 40.35 -16.48 -10.87
N LYS A 2 39.17 -16.15 -11.41
CA LYS A 2 37.87 -16.39 -10.76
C LYS A 2 37.30 -17.69 -11.32
N THR A 3 37.02 -18.66 -10.45
CA THR A 3 36.46 -19.96 -10.81
C THR A 3 34.97 -19.96 -10.47
N TYR A 4 34.12 -20.38 -11.39
CA TYR A 4 32.69 -20.49 -11.16
C TYR A 4 32.39 -21.83 -10.48
N HIS A 5 31.49 -21.80 -9.50
CA HIS A 5 31.00 -22.98 -8.81
C HIS A 5 29.48 -23.05 -8.98
N GLU A 6 28.98 -24.16 -9.50
CA GLU A 6 27.56 -24.44 -9.54
C GLU A 6 27.10 -24.85 -8.15
N ILE A 7 26.26 -24.02 -7.54
CA ILE A 7 25.62 -24.32 -6.27
C ILE A 7 24.26 -24.94 -6.61
N PRO A 8 24.06 -26.25 -6.36
CA PRO A 8 22.76 -26.86 -6.60
C PRO A 8 21.74 -26.32 -5.60
N TYR A 9 20.49 -26.23 -6.05
CA TYR A 9 19.37 -26.01 -5.13
C TYR A 9 19.21 -27.22 -4.22
N ALA A 10 19.00 -27.01 -2.92
CA ALA A 10 18.81 -28.13 -1.99
C ALA A 10 17.45 -28.81 -2.22
N TYR A 11 16.42 -28.05 -2.61
CA TYR A 11 15.10 -28.59 -2.95
C TYR A 11 14.59 -28.03 -4.29
N LEU A 12 14.41 -28.90 -5.30
CA LEU A 12 13.97 -28.52 -6.63
C LEU A 12 12.46 -28.25 -6.76
N GLY A 13 11.65 -28.65 -5.78
CA GLY A 13 10.19 -28.47 -5.83
C GLY A 13 9.70 -27.06 -5.49
N ARG A 14 10.62 -26.10 -5.33
CA ARG A 14 10.25 -24.74 -4.95
C ARG A 14 9.70 -23.94 -6.13
N PRO A 15 8.76 -23.03 -5.87
CA PRO A 15 8.33 -22.10 -6.91
C PRO A 15 9.52 -21.23 -7.33
N PRO A 16 9.53 -20.77 -8.59
CA PRO A 16 10.49 -19.78 -9.04
C PRO A 16 10.37 -18.51 -8.17
N ALA A 17 11.52 -17.96 -7.82
CA ALA A 17 11.64 -16.72 -7.07
C ALA A 17 12.60 -15.78 -7.82
N SER A 18 12.31 -14.49 -7.77
CA SER A 18 13.18 -13.48 -8.34
C SER A 18 14.41 -13.26 -7.44
N LEU A 19 15.48 -12.72 -8.02
CA LEU A 19 16.65 -12.33 -7.23
C LEU A 19 16.33 -11.24 -6.20
N TRP A 20 15.35 -10.37 -6.48
CA TRP A 20 14.95 -9.31 -5.54
C TRP A 20 14.20 -9.88 -4.34
N GLU A 21 13.34 -10.90 -4.54
CA GLU A 21 12.60 -11.57 -3.47
C GLU A 21 13.56 -12.28 -2.52
N VAL A 22 14.52 -13.02 -3.08
CA VAL A 22 15.57 -13.69 -2.30
C VAL A 22 16.38 -12.69 -1.49
N ARG A 23 16.82 -11.59 -2.10
CA ARG A 23 17.56 -10.53 -1.41
C ARG A 23 16.73 -9.88 -0.30
N ALA A 24 15.46 -9.61 -0.56
CA ALA A 24 14.55 -9.03 0.42
C ALA A 24 14.36 -9.97 1.62
N ALA A 25 14.07 -11.25 1.38
CA ALA A 25 13.93 -12.26 2.41
C ALA A 25 15.21 -12.41 3.24
N VAL A 26 16.38 -12.45 2.61
CA VAL A 26 17.68 -12.50 3.31
C VAL A 26 17.86 -11.27 4.22
N ARG A 27 17.61 -10.06 3.71
CA ARG A 27 17.70 -8.83 4.52
C ARG A 27 16.77 -8.88 5.73
N GLU A 28 15.56 -9.37 5.54
CA GLU A 28 14.59 -9.53 6.61
C GLU A 28 15.06 -10.55 7.65
N GLN A 29 15.59 -11.71 7.25
CA GLN A 29 16.11 -12.71 8.19
C GLN A 29 17.30 -12.17 9.00
N VAL A 30 18.18 -11.38 8.37
CA VAL A 30 19.29 -10.69 9.06
C VAL A 30 18.73 -9.66 10.05
N ALA A 31 17.73 -8.88 9.67
CA ALA A 31 17.08 -7.91 10.55
C ALA A 31 16.39 -8.58 11.75
N ARG A 32 15.84 -9.79 11.56
CA ARG A 32 15.29 -10.65 12.63
C ARG A 32 16.38 -11.29 13.52
N GLY A 33 17.67 -11.03 13.27
CA GLY A 33 18.79 -11.49 14.08
C GLY A 33 19.23 -12.93 13.83
N LYS A 34 18.78 -13.57 12.74
CA LYS A 34 19.19 -14.93 12.41
C LYS A 34 20.63 -14.94 11.88
N LYS A 35 21.52 -15.68 12.58
CA LYS A 35 22.92 -15.88 12.17
C LYS A 35 23.08 -16.90 11.04
N HIS A 36 22.19 -17.89 10.98
CA HIS A 36 22.18 -18.92 9.94
C HIS A 36 20.91 -18.77 9.12
N ILE A 37 21.08 -18.50 7.83
CA ILE A 37 19.98 -18.37 6.87
C ILE A 37 19.97 -19.65 6.04
N ASP A 38 18.93 -20.45 6.22
CA ASP A 38 18.67 -21.65 5.45
C ASP A 38 17.71 -21.37 4.29
N GLU A 39 17.70 -22.27 3.31
CA GLU A 39 16.82 -22.15 2.14
C GLU A 39 15.33 -22.10 2.56
N ASN A 40 14.94 -22.88 3.57
CA ASN A 40 13.57 -22.89 4.06
C ASN A 40 13.12 -21.53 4.61
N SER A 41 13.92 -20.85 5.43
CA SER A 41 13.53 -19.54 5.96
C SER A 41 13.44 -18.46 4.88
N ILE A 42 14.28 -18.54 3.84
CA ILE A 42 14.19 -17.62 2.69
C ILE A 42 12.84 -17.78 2.01
N PHE A 43 12.47 -19.00 1.63
CA PHE A 43 11.22 -19.23 0.90
C PHE A 43 9.98 -19.03 1.77
N GLN A 44 10.07 -19.27 3.09
CA GLN A 44 9.03 -18.88 4.02
C GLN A 44 8.85 -17.35 4.05
N GLY A 45 9.94 -16.60 4.13
CA GLY A 45 9.89 -15.13 4.07
C GLY A 45 9.30 -14.62 2.75
N ILE A 46 9.63 -15.25 1.63
CA ILE A 46 9.03 -14.93 0.33
C ILE A 46 7.51 -15.18 0.32
N ALA A 47 7.06 -16.29 0.90
CA ALA A 47 5.63 -16.58 1.01
C ALA A 47 4.90 -15.54 1.87
N GLU A 48 5.49 -15.16 3.02
CA GLU A 48 4.97 -14.10 3.89
C GLU A 48 4.86 -12.75 3.14
N MET A 49 5.91 -12.34 2.42
CA MET A 49 5.91 -11.10 1.63
C MET A 49 4.80 -11.11 0.57
N ARG A 50 4.67 -12.20 -0.20
CA ARG A 50 3.62 -12.34 -1.23
C ARG A 50 2.21 -12.29 -0.64
N GLU A 51 2.02 -12.87 0.55
CA GLU A 51 0.73 -12.80 1.26
C GLU A 51 0.39 -11.36 1.66
N ILE A 52 1.37 -10.60 2.16
CA ILE A 52 1.20 -9.18 2.49
C ILE A 52 0.84 -8.37 1.24
N GLU A 53 1.54 -8.59 0.12
CA GLU A 53 1.24 -7.93 -1.16
C GLU A 53 -0.18 -8.23 -1.64
N ALA A 54 -0.61 -9.49 -1.58
CA ALA A 54 -1.97 -9.89 -1.97
C ALA A 54 -3.03 -9.21 -1.09
N LYS A 55 -2.84 -9.18 0.23
CA LYS A 55 -3.74 -8.50 1.18
C LYS A 55 -3.78 -7.00 0.90
N ALA A 56 -2.63 -6.37 0.68
CA ALA A 56 -2.53 -4.96 0.36
C ALA A 56 -3.28 -4.64 -0.94
N ALA A 57 -3.07 -5.41 -2.01
CA ALA A 57 -3.77 -5.23 -3.28
C ALA A 57 -5.30 -5.30 -3.15
N ILE A 58 -5.82 -6.27 -2.38
CA ILE A 58 -7.25 -6.40 -2.10
C ILE A 58 -7.75 -5.19 -1.32
N SER A 59 -7.01 -4.78 -0.28
CA SER A 59 -7.40 -3.65 0.57
C SER A 59 -7.46 -2.34 -0.22
N THR A 60 -6.48 -2.07 -1.10
CA THR A 60 -6.45 -0.89 -1.97
C THR A 60 -7.60 -0.90 -2.97
N LYS A 61 -7.88 -2.05 -3.59
CA LYS A 61 -9.02 -2.19 -4.49
C LYS A 61 -10.35 -1.94 -3.77
N SER A 62 -10.48 -2.43 -2.55
CA SER A 62 -11.67 -2.21 -1.70
C SER A 62 -11.81 -0.74 -1.29
N ALA A 63 -10.71 -0.11 -0.87
CA ALA A 63 -10.64 1.29 -0.49
C ALA A 63 -11.06 2.20 -1.66
N ARG A 64 -10.47 2.01 -2.85
CA ARG A 64 -10.84 2.75 -4.07
C ARG A 64 -12.34 2.61 -4.38
N ARG A 65 -12.88 1.39 -4.32
CA ARG A 65 -14.30 1.16 -4.60
C ARG A 65 -15.21 1.84 -3.58
N ASN A 66 -14.81 1.90 -2.31
CA ASN A 66 -15.58 2.59 -1.28
C ASN A 66 -15.56 4.11 -1.47
N GLU A 67 -14.42 4.68 -1.86
CA GLU A 67 -14.31 6.09 -2.22
C GLU A 67 -15.19 6.44 -3.43
N GLU A 68 -15.18 5.62 -4.48
CA GLU A 68 -16.06 5.78 -5.64
C GLU A 68 -17.55 5.73 -5.25
N ARG A 69 -17.94 4.80 -4.37
CA ARG A 69 -19.31 4.73 -3.84
C ARG A 69 -19.68 6.00 -3.08
N ARG A 70 -18.77 6.54 -2.25
CA ARG A 70 -19.02 7.78 -1.52
C ARG A 70 -19.19 8.96 -2.47
N ARG A 71 -18.30 9.09 -3.45
CA ARG A 71 -18.36 10.16 -4.47
C ARG A 71 -19.66 10.08 -5.29
N THR A 72 -20.10 8.89 -5.65
CA THR A 72 -21.37 8.71 -6.38
C THR A 72 -22.58 9.00 -5.50
N ALA A 73 -22.60 8.57 -4.24
CA ALA A 73 -23.65 8.88 -3.28
C ALA A 73 -23.77 10.39 -2.97
N GLU A 74 -22.66 11.11 -2.92
CA GLU A 74 -22.65 12.57 -2.76
C GLU A 74 -23.23 13.27 -3.99
N LYS A 75 -22.98 12.77 -5.20
CA LYS A 75 -23.59 13.29 -6.45
C LYS A 75 -25.09 13.01 -6.56
N THR A 76 -25.58 11.92 -5.97
CA THR A 76 -26.99 11.51 -6.07
C THR A 76 -27.84 11.94 -4.88
N LYS A 77 -27.27 12.61 -3.88
CA LYS A 77 -28.05 13.20 -2.78
C LYS A 77 -29.03 14.25 -3.36
N PRO A 78 -30.36 14.07 -3.23
CA PRO A 78 -31.30 15.13 -3.55
C PRO A 78 -31.03 16.29 -2.59
N GLN A 79 -30.92 17.51 -3.11
CA GLN A 79 -30.87 18.73 -2.31
C GLN A 79 -32.20 18.89 -1.56
N ALA A 80 -32.32 18.23 -0.41
CA ALA A 80 -33.42 18.47 0.51
C ALA A 80 -33.20 19.85 1.15
N LYS A 81 -34.09 20.77 0.78
CA LYS A 81 -34.33 22.13 1.32
C LYS A 81 -33.48 22.51 2.53
N ARG A 82 -32.56 23.45 2.30
CA ARG A 82 -31.69 24.09 3.30
C ARG A 82 -32.31 25.39 3.86
N GLU A 83 -33.63 25.44 3.94
CA GLU A 83 -34.38 26.53 4.60
C GLU A 83 -35.05 25.93 5.82
N GLN A 84 -34.97 26.60 6.98
CA GLN A 84 -35.48 26.18 8.30
C GLN A 84 -34.51 25.40 9.20
N ALA A 85 -33.38 26.03 9.55
CA ALA A 85 -32.67 25.72 10.81
C ALA A 85 -31.84 26.92 11.29
N VAL A 86 -32.45 28.11 11.36
CA VAL A 86 -31.88 29.26 12.09
C VAL A 86 -32.84 29.55 13.24
N SER A 87 -32.72 28.78 14.33
CA SER A 87 -33.27 29.11 15.67
C SER A 87 -33.14 27.91 16.62
N ARG A 88 -31.91 27.48 16.91
CA ARG A 88 -31.62 26.77 18.17
C ARG A 88 -30.13 26.76 18.50
N GLU A 89 -29.57 27.96 18.64
CA GLU A 89 -28.40 28.15 19.49
C GLU A 89 -28.80 28.01 20.96
N GLU A 90 -27.80 27.70 21.80
CA GLU A 90 -27.86 27.56 23.26
C GLU A 90 -28.23 26.18 23.82
N ASN A 91 -27.29 25.22 23.74
CA ASN A 91 -26.53 24.82 24.94
C ASN A 91 -25.58 23.62 24.71
N SER A 92 -24.48 23.67 25.47
CA SER A 92 -23.51 22.61 25.76
C SER A 92 -22.24 22.60 24.91
N GLY A 93 -21.22 23.27 25.47
CA GLY A 93 -19.87 23.30 24.97
C GLY A 93 -19.22 21.91 24.93
N HIS A 94 -18.90 21.47 23.72
CA HIS A 94 -17.89 20.45 23.48
C HIS A 94 -16.73 21.14 22.75
N LYS A 95 -15.62 21.37 23.44
CA LYS A 95 -14.39 21.88 22.82
C LYS A 95 -13.93 20.84 21.79
N ARG A 96 -14.14 21.10 20.50
CA ARG A 96 -13.50 20.33 19.44
C ARG A 96 -11.99 20.52 19.57
N PRO A 97 -11.18 19.46 19.57
CA PRO A 97 -9.75 19.63 19.37
C PRO A 97 -9.55 20.24 17.98
N THR A 98 -8.95 21.43 17.94
CA THR A 98 -8.49 22.08 16.72
C THR A 98 -7.39 21.24 16.11
N VAL A 99 -7.74 20.41 15.14
CA VAL A 99 -6.74 19.83 14.23
C VAL A 99 -6.12 20.98 13.44
N PRO A 100 -4.78 21.09 13.37
CA PRO A 100 -4.13 22.09 12.53
C PRO A 100 -4.55 21.87 11.08
N ALA A 101 -4.79 22.97 10.36
CA ALA A 101 -5.16 22.96 8.95
C ALA A 101 -4.17 22.09 8.17
N VAL A 102 -4.64 20.96 7.65
CA VAL A 102 -3.97 20.28 6.55
C VAL A 102 -3.96 21.27 5.41
N VAL A 103 -2.77 21.79 5.09
CA VAL A 103 -2.50 22.46 3.84
C VAL A 103 -2.80 21.44 2.76
N THR A 104 -3.92 21.61 2.07
CA THR A 104 -4.15 20.97 0.77
C THR A 104 -3.18 21.63 -0.20
N PRO A 105 -2.16 20.92 -0.72
CA PRO A 105 -1.45 21.41 -1.89
C PRO A 105 -2.46 21.51 -3.03
N ASP A 106 -2.43 22.62 -3.75
CA ASP A 106 -3.33 22.95 -4.84
C ASP A 106 -3.51 21.78 -5.83
N GLU A 107 -4.76 21.43 -6.14
CA GLU A 107 -5.14 20.25 -6.94
C GLU A 107 -4.88 20.39 -8.46
N ASP A 108 -3.93 21.23 -8.89
CA ASP A 108 -3.69 21.53 -10.31
C ASP A 108 -2.33 21.07 -10.86
N GLU A 109 -1.54 20.30 -10.11
CA GLU A 109 -0.45 19.54 -10.74
C GLU A 109 -1.03 18.35 -11.51
N ILE A 110 -1.40 18.62 -12.76
CA ILE A 110 -1.64 17.61 -13.79
C ILE A 110 -0.40 16.71 -13.83
N ILE A 111 -0.55 15.48 -13.36
CA ILE A 111 0.47 14.45 -13.51
C ILE A 111 0.55 14.17 -15.02
N GLU A 112 1.51 14.81 -15.69
CA GLU A 112 1.79 14.55 -17.10
C GLU A 112 2.22 13.08 -17.26
N ALA A 113 1.69 12.41 -18.28
CA ALA A 113 2.13 11.07 -18.63
C ALA A 113 3.60 11.15 -19.08
N PHE A 114 4.46 10.32 -18.50
CA PHE A 114 5.85 10.18 -18.96
C PHE A 114 5.83 9.49 -20.33
N ASP A 115 5.73 10.27 -21.41
CA ASP A 115 5.77 9.78 -22.78
C ASP A 115 7.19 9.41 -23.27
N ASP A 116 8.23 9.64 -22.46
CA ASP A 116 9.61 9.38 -22.83
C ASP A 116 10.17 8.11 -22.14
N ILE A 117 9.71 6.95 -22.59
CA ILE A 117 10.51 5.71 -22.45
C ILE A 117 11.05 5.38 -23.84
N ASP A 118 12.19 5.99 -24.18
CA ASP A 118 12.99 5.56 -25.32
C ASP A 118 13.53 4.14 -25.04
N VAL A 119 12.82 3.14 -25.56
CA VAL A 119 13.30 1.77 -25.64
C VAL A 119 14.35 1.73 -26.75
N ARG A 120 15.63 1.87 -26.37
CA ARG A 120 16.78 1.70 -27.26
C ARG A 120 17.32 0.28 -27.20
#